data_AF-A0A1I4B500-F1
#
_entry.id   AF-A0A1I4B500-F1
#
_cell.length_a   1.000
_cell.length_b   1.000
_cell.length_c   1.000
_cell.angle_alpha   90.00
_cell.angle_beta   90.00
_cell.angle_gamma   90.00
#
_symmetry.space_group_name_H-M   'P 1'
#
loop_
_entity.id
_entity.type
_entity.pdbx_description
1 polymer ?
#
loop_
_entity_poly.entity_id
_entity_poly.type
_entity_poly.pdbx_seq_one_letter_code
_entity_poly.pdbx_strand_id
1 'polypeptide(L)'
;MFRIPAALALIGLTLSACGPTSHVSYTKPNVSNNTANRNFVECRQEANALFPAAIFTESVPGYGGYGGYYGGSPYYPGWGGSYVQASDANAPLRAQHLSDCMTLKGYQRQVHPICTSAQLDGRQYQPVTRPPASAAANICAARTQGGGTTLIDLSKPL
;
A
#
# COMPACT_ATOMS: atom_id res chain seq x y z
N MET A 1 39.22 -20.05 25.57
CA MET A 1 38.75 -18.65 25.58
C MET A 1 38.36 -18.26 24.15
N PHE A 2 37.08 -18.35 23.79
CA PHE A 2 36.57 -17.87 22.51
C PHE A 2 35.64 -16.68 22.78
N ARG A 3 36.12 -15.46 22.48
CA ARG A 3 35.31 -14.24 22.53
C ARG A 3 34.63 -14.08 21.18
N ILE A 4 33.41 -14.59 21.05
CA ILE A 4 32.56 -14.37 19.89
C ILE A 4 32.00 -12.94 20.02
N PRO A 5 32.25 -12.04 19.05
CA PRO A 5 31.97 -10.62 19.19
C PRO A 5 30.46 -10.36 19.11
N ALA A 6 29.96 -9.55 20.04
CA ALA A 6 28.59 -9.04 20.15
C ALA A 6 28.09 -8.22 18.94
N ALA A 7 28.81 -8.22 17.82
CA ALA A 7 28.52 -7.42 16.64
C ALA A 7 27.38 -7.97 15.77
N LEU A 8 27.08 -9.27 15.84
CA LEU A 8 26.02 -9.89 15.03
C LEU A 8 24.60 -9.64 15.54
N ALA A 9 24.43 -9.17 16.78
CA ALA A 9 23.11 -8.90 17.34
C ALA A 9 22.53 -7.52 16.92
N LEU A 10 23.37 -6.59 16.44
CA LEU A 10 22.92 -5.23 16.10
C LEU A 10 22.36 -5.07 14.68
N ILE A 11 22.56 -6.04 13.79
CA ILE A 11 22.18 -5.92 12.37
C ILE A 11 20.72 -6.41 12.13
N GLY A 12 20.12 -7.13 13.08
CA GLY A 12 18.76 -7.69 12.93
C GLY A 12 17.59 -6.72 13.09
N LEU A 13 17.83 -5.47 13.53
CA LEU A 13 16.76 -4.56 14.01
C LEU A 13 16.33 -3.47 13.01
N THR A 14 16.93 -3.37 11.83
CA THR A 14 16.71 -2.23 10.92
C THR A 14 15.87 -2.52 9.67
N LEU A 15 15.37 -3.74 9.48
CA LEU A 15 14.59 -4.11 8.28
C LEU A 15 13.07 -3.80 8.35
N SER A 16 12.53 -3.22 9.42
CA SER A 16 11.07 -3.04 9.55
C SER A 16 10.52 -1.69 9.11
N ALA A 17 11.31 -0.80 8.48
CA ALA A 17 10.90 0.61 8.30
C ALA A 17 10.22 0.96 6.96
N CYS A 18 10.14 0.06 5.98
CA CYS A 18 9.52 0.37 4.67
C CYS A 18 8.05 -0.07 4.56
N GLY A 19 7.28 0.07 5.64
CA GLY A 19 5.82 -0.05 5.59
C GLY A 19 5.19 1.23 5.03
N PRO A 20 4.03 1.16 4.33
CA PRO A 20 3.31 2.36 3.95
C PRO A 20 3.01 3.20 5.20
N THR A 21 3.41 4.47 5.22
CA THR A 21 3.21 5.37 6.37
C THR A 21 1.82 6.00 6.37
N SER A 22 1.10 5.87 5.27
CA SER A 22 -0.23 6.43 5.09
C SER A 22 -1.18 5.45 4.40
N HIS A 23 -2.45 5.60 4.72
CA HIS A 23 -3.56 4.87 4.14
C HIS A 23 -4.56 5.87 3.56
N VAL A 24 -4.93 5.66 2.30
CA VAL A 24 -5.90 6.48 1.60
C VAL A 24 -7.29 5.87 1.81
N SER A 25 -8.25 6.67 2.27
CA SER A 25 -9.64 6.27 2.39
C SER A 25 -10.56 7.27 1.68
N TYR A 26 -11.79 6.86 1.38
CA TYR A 26 -12.83 7.73 0.84
C TYR A 26 -13.90 7.95 1.91
N THR A 27 -14.07 9.19 2.35
CA THR A 27 -15.01 9.53 3.42
C THR A 27 -16.08 10.49 2.91
N LYS A 28 -17.29 10.34 3.43
CA LYS A 28 -18.42 11.23 3.16
C LYS A 28 -19.11 11.52 4.48
N PRO A 29 -19.36 12.80 4.84
CA PRO A 29 -20.11 13.13 6.03
C PRO A 29 -21.43 12.38 6.03
N ASN A 30 -21.78 11.90 7.21
CA ASN A 30 -23.02 11.19 7.48
C ASN A 30 -23.18 9.76 6.94
N VAL A 31 -22.18 9.18 6.28
CA VAL A 31 -22.25 7.82 5.73
C VAL A 31 -21.49 6.83 6.63
N SER A 32 -22.03 5.62 6.80
CA SER A 32 -21.35 4.54 7.53
C SER A 32 -20.23 3.90 6.70
N ASN A 33 -19.20 3.36 7.34
CA ASN A 33 -18.11 2.65 6.64
C ASN A 33 -18.61 1.50 5.76
N ASN A 34 -19.68 0.80 6.18
CA ASN A 34 -20.23 -0.29 5.38
C ASN A 34 -20.80 0.22 4.05
N THR A 35 -21.55 1.33 4.09
CA THR A 35 -22.06 1.97 2.87
C THR A 35 -20.93 2.55 2.01
N ALA A 36 -19.89 3.12 2.62
CA ALA A 36 -18.70 3.58 1.89
C ALA A 36 -18.00 2.42 1.17
N ASN A 37 -17.80 1.28 1.85
CA ASN A 37 -17.20 0.07 1.28
C ASN A 37 -18.02 -0.50 0.13
N ARG A 38 -19.36 -0.53 0.25
CA ARG A 38 -20.24 -0.97 -0.83
C ARG A 38 -20.09 -0.10 -2.08
N ASN A 39 -20.14 1.22 -1.91
CA ASN A 39 -19.95 2.17 -3.02
C ASN A 39 -18.55 2.05 -3.65
N PHE A 40 -17.52 1.86 -2.83
CA PHE A 40 -16.16 1.65 -3.32
C PHE A 40 -16.05 0.38 -4.17
N VAL A 41 -16.66 -0.73 -3.72
CA VAL A 41 -16.68 -1.98 -4.47
C VAL A 41 -17.45 -1.82 -5.78
N GLU A 42 -18.59 -1.14 -5.76
CA GLU A 42 -19.40 -0.84 -6.95
C GLU A 42 -18.60 -0.02 -7.98
N CYS A 43 -18.01 1.11 -7.57
CA CYS A 43 -17.15 1.93 -8.43
C CYS A 43 -15.95 1.14 -8.97
N ARG A 44 -15.38 0.24 -8.16
CA ARG A 44 -14.24 -0.59 -8.58
C ARG A 44 -14.67 -1.66 -9.60
N GLN A 45 -15.86 -2.24 -9.44
CA GLN A 45 -16.39 -3.17 -10.43
C GLN A 45 -16.65 -2.47 -11.76
N GLU A 46 -17.23 -1.28 -11.74
CA GLU A 46 -17.44 -0.46 -12.94
C GLU A 46 -16.11 -0.11 -13.63
N ALA A 47 -15.10 0.33 -12.87
CA ALA A 47 -13.77 0.61 -13.40
C ALA A 47 -13.13 -0.63 -14.05
N ASN A 48 -13.26 -1.81 -13.43
CA ASN A 48 -12.76 -3.06 -13.99
C ASN A 48 -13.52 -3.50 -15.25
N ALA A 49 -14.82 -3.19 -15.35
CA ALA A 49 -15.63 -3.51 -16.52
C ALA A 49 -15.29 -2.60 -17.72
N LEU A 50 -15.06 -1.31 -17.48
CA LEU A 50 -14.69 -0.33 -18.51
C LEU A 50 -13.23 -0.46 -18.96
N PHE A 51 -12.33 -0.75 -18.02
CA PHE A 51 -10.89 -0.83 -18.26
C PHE A 51 -10.35 -2.20 -17.81
N PRO A 52 -10.66 -3.29 -18.55
CA PRO A 52 -10.22 -4.63 -18.19
C PRO A 52 -8.69 -4.71 -18.11
N ALA A 53 -8.18 -5.67 -17.33
CA ALA A 53 -6.74 -5.85 -17.15
C ALA A 53 -6.06 -6.09 -18.50
N ALA A 54 -5.10 -5.23 -18.83
CA ALA A 54 -4.31 -5.32 -20.06
C ALA A 54 -2.85 -5.51 -19.65
N ILE A 55 -2.49 -6.75 -19.36
CA ILE A 55 -1.17 -7.12 -18.82
C ILE A 55 -0.22 -7.39 -19.98
N PHE A 56 0.85 -6.59 -20.05
CA PHE A 56 1.93 -6.77 -21.01
C PHE A 56 3.18 -7.19 -20.25
N THR A 57 3.85 -8.24 -20.73
CA THR A 57 5.16 -8.63 -20.21
C THR A 57 6.24 -8.03 -21.08
N GLU A 58 7.09 -7.21 -20.48
CA GLU A 58 8.26 -6.63 -21.14
C GLU A 58 9.55 -7.14 -20.48
N SER A 59 10.55 -7.41 -21.30
CA SER A 59 11.91 -7.66 -20.82
C SER A 59 12.60 -6.32 -20.61
N VAL A 60 12.72 -5.89 -19.36
CA VAL A 60 13.45 -4.67 -19.03
C VAL A 60 14.93 -5.04 -18.95
N PRO A 61 15.83 -4.39 -19.72
CA PRO A 61 17.26 -4.58 -19.52
C PRO A 61 17.61 -4.07 -18.12
N GLY A 62 18.02 -4.97 -17.23
CA GLY A 62 18.53 -4.59 -15.92
C GLY A 62 19.84 -3.81 -16.08
N TYR A 63 20.08 -2.86 -15.19
CA TYR A 63 21.40 -2.24 -15.07
C TYR A 63 22.38 -3.29 -14.57
N GLY A 64 23.19 -3.79 -15.52
CA GLY A 64 23.91 -5.04 -15.43
C GLY A 64 22.95 -6.19 -15.73
N GLY A 65 22.84 -6.79 -16.92
CA GLY A 65 23.88 -7.17 -17.90
C GLY A 65 24.07 -8.70 -18.12
N TYR A 66 23.10 -9.48 -18.60
CA TYR A 66 23.33 -10.67 -19.44
C TYR A 66 22.09 -10.87 -20.29
N GLY A 67 22.32 -10.93 -21.60
CA GLY A 67 21.34 -10.73 -22.66
C GLY A 67 21.81 -9.72 -23.72
N GLY A 68 22.92 -9.03 -23.48
CA GLY A 68 23.64 -8.30 -24.52
C GLY A 68 24.31 -9.26 -25.49
N TYR A 69 23.60 -9.69 -26.53
CA TYR A 69 24.27 -9.99 -27.79
C TYR A 69 25.02 -8.72 -28.18
N TYR A 70 26.35 -8.81 -28.29
CA TYR A 70 27.35 -7.74 -28.49
C TYR A 70 27.91 -7.09 -27.21
N GLY A 71 29.14 -7.51 -26.85
CA GLY A 71 30.12 -6.57 -26.29
C GLY A 71 30.72 -6.83 -24.89
N GLY A 72 30.68 -8.05 -24.34
CA GLY A 72 31.32 -8.34 -23.03
C GLY A 72 32.82 -8.66 -23.15
N SER A 73 33.69 -7.78 -22.64
CA SER A 73 35.15 -7.94 -22.53
C SER A 73 35.55 -9.20 -21.72
N PRO A 74 36.60 -9.96 -22.11
CA PRO A 74 36.97 -11.25 -21.51
C PRO A 74 37.51 -11.21 -20.07
N TYR A 75 37.58 -10.04 -19.42
CA TYR A 75 38.27 -9.88 -18.13
C TYR A 75 37.38 -9.52 -16.92
N TYR A 76 36.08 -9.28 -17.12
CA TYR A 76 35.15 -8.99 -16.01
C TYR A 76 33.80 -9.67 -16.24
N PRO A 77 33.36 -10.59 -15.35
CA PRO A 77 32.00 -11.11 -15.40
C PRO A 77 31.03 -10.00 -14.96
N GLY A 78 30.38 -9.37 -15.94
CA GLY A 78 29.36 -8.34 -15.69
C GLY A 78 28.18 -8.93 -14.93
N TRP A 79 27.88 -8.43 -13.74
CA TRP A 79 26.65 -8.78 -13.02
C TRP A 79 25.47 -8.09 -13.65
N GLY A 80 24.38 -8.82 -13.81
CA GLY A 80 24.10 -9.06 -15.18
C GLY A 80 22.79 -9.72 -15.59
N GLY A 81 21.59 -9.13 -15.53
CA GLY A 81 20.39 -9.79 -16.07
C GLY A 81 19.35 -8.85 -16.68
N SER A 82 18.69 -9.29 -17.74
CA SER A 82 17.34 -8.80 -18.07
C SER A 82 16.33 -9.46 -17.13
N TYR A 83 15.36 -8.69 -16.62
CA TYR A 83 14.24 -9.25 -15.87
C TYR A 83 12.93 -9.00 -16.63
N VAL A 84 11.99 -9.93 -16.48
CA VAL A 84 10.65 -9.80 -17.08
C VAL A 84 9.77 -9.08 -16.07
N GLN A 85 9.18 -7.96 -16.50
CA GLN A 85 8.19 -7.22 -15.73
C GLN A 85 6.83 -7.36 -16.41
N ALA A 86 5.78 -7.60 -15.62
CA ALA A 86 4.40 -7.50 -16.07
C ALA A 86 3.86 -6.11 -15.68
N SER A 87 3.36 -5.36 -16.65
CA SER A 87 2.71 -4.07 -16.43
C SER A 87 1.27 -4.11 -16.93
N ASP A 88 0.34 -3.59 -16.13
CA ASP A 88 -1.05 -3.42 -16.55
C ASP A 88 -1.26 -2.00 -17.07
N ALA A 89 -1.39 -1.86 -18.38
CA ALA A 89 -1.55 -0.56 -19.04
C ALA A 89 -2.82 0.17 -18.60
N ASN A 90 -3.85 -0.57 -18.17
CA ASN A 90 -5.14 -0.02 -17.76
C ASN A 90 -5.24 0.25 -16.25
N ALA A 91 -4.23 -0.14 -15.46
CA ALA A 91 -4.25 0.11 -14.02
C ALA A 91 -4.42 1.59 -13.63
N PRO A 92 -3.75 2.56 -14.30
CA PRO A 92 -3.95 3.98 -14.01
C PRO A 92 -5.37 4.45 -14.36
N LEU A 93 -5.93 3.99 -15.49
CA LEU A 93 -7.28 4.36 -15.92
C LEU A 93 -8.34 3.84 -14.94
N ARG A 94 -8.17 2.60 -14.44
CA ARG A 94 -9.04 2.07 -13.38
C ARG A 94 -8.96 2.88 -12.09
N ALA A 95 -7.74 3.25 -11.69
CA ALA A 95 -7.55 4.06 -10.49
C ALA A 95 -8.19 5.44 -10.62
N GLN A 96 -8.09 6.05 -11.80
CA GLN A 96 -8.72 7.33 -12.11
C GLN A 96 -10.24 7.22 -12.09
N HIS A 97 -10.82 6.26 -12.81
CA HIS A 97 -12.28 6.05 -12.85
C HIS A 97 -12.87 5.77 -11.48
N LEU A 98 -12.18 4.96 -10.67
CA LEU A 98 -12.57 4.71 -9.28
C LEU A 98 -12.61 6.02 -8.48
N SER A 99 -11.59 6.86 -8.63
CA SER A 99 -11.53 8.14 -7.93
C SER A 99 -12.64 9.09 -8.38
N ASP A 100 -12.91 9.15 -9.68
CA ASP A 100 -13.95 10.01 -10.26
C ASP A 100 -15.35 9.54 -9.83
N CYS A 101 -15.64 8.24 -9.91
CA CYS A 101 -16.89 7.65 -9.44
C CYS A 101 -17.15 7.95 -7.96
N MET A 102 -16.14 7.79 -7.11
CA MET A 102 -16.26 8.11 -5.68
C MET A 102 -16.50 9.61 -5.46
N THR A 103 -15.80 10.47 -6.21
CA THR A 103 -15.97 11.93 -6.14
C THR A 103 -17.39 12.35 -6.57
N LEU A 104 -17.91 11.77 -7.65
CA LEU A 104 -19.28 12.01 -8.13
C LEU A 104 -20.34 11.53 -7.12
N LYS A 105 -20.09 10.43 -6.40
CA LYS A 105 -20.92 9.97 -5.28
C LYS A 105 -20.80 10.87 -4.03
N GLY A 106 -19.96 11.91 -4.08
CA GLY A 106 -19.77 12.92 -3.03
C GLY A 106 -18.81 12.48 -1.93
N TYR A 107 -17.94 11.51 -2.19
CA TYR A 107 -16.86 11.13 -1.28
C TYR A 107 -15.63 12.00 -1.52
N GLN A 108 -14.86 12.22 -0.45
CA GLN A 108 -13.59 12.90 -0.49
C GLN A 108 -12.46 11.92 -0.17
N ARG A 109 -11.38 12.01 -0.96
CA ARG A 109 -10.17 11.23 -0.71
C ARG A 109 -9.43 11.84 0.49
N GLN A 110 -9.29 11.06 1.55
CA GLN A 110 -8.56 11.44 2.75
C GLN A 110 -7.34 10.53 2.96
N VAL A 111 -6.26 11.12 3.46
CA VAL A 111 -5.03 10.39 3.79
C VAL A 111 -4.93 10.32 5.30
N HIS A 112 -4.86 9.11 5.84
CA HIS A 112 -4.71 8.84 7.27
C HIS A 112 -3.33 8.25 7.54
N PRO A 113 -2.67 8.59 8.66
CA PRO A 113 -1.46 7.90 9.06
C PRO A 113 -1.76 6.44 9.43
N ILE A 114 -0.81 5.53 9.19
CA ILE A 114 -0.90 4.16 9.73
C ILE A 114 -0.54 4.19 11.23
N CYS A 115 -1.31 3.46 12.04
CA CYS A 115 -1.03 3.36 13.48
C CYS A 115 0.32 2.67 13.71
N THR A 116 1.19 3.27 14.52
CA THR A 116 2.45 2.65 14.93
C THR A 116 2.19 1.54 15.96
N SER A 117 3.10 0.57 16.04
CA SER A 117 3.05 -0.48 17.07
C SER A 117 3.04 0.11 18.48
N ALA A 118 3.81 1.18 18.71
CA ALA A 118 3.85 1.91 19.98
C ALA A 118 2.52 2.62 20.33
N GLN A 119 1.76 3.06 19.33
CA GLN A 119 0.42 3.62 19.56
C GLN A 119 -0.62 2.53 19.86
N LEU A 120 -0.40 1.31 19.38
CA LEU A 120 -1.31 0.18 19.61
C LEU A 120 -1.03 -0.53 20.92
N ASP A 121 0.23 -0.68 21.35
CA ASP A 121 0.72 -1.15 22.67
C ASP A 121 -0.18 -2.17 23.41
N GLY A 122 -0.69 -3.19 22.70
CA GLY A 122 -1.60 -4.20 23.26
C GLY A 122 -3.01 -3.72 23.63
N ARG A 123 -3.33 -2.45 23.39
CA ARG A 123 -4.64 -1.83 23.61
C ARG A 123 -5.58 -2.13 22.46
N GLN A 124 -6.84 -2.33 22.79
CA GLN A 124 -7.91 -2.43 21.81
C GLN A 124 -8.59 -1.06 21.67
N TYR A 125 -8.92 -0.69 20.44
CA TYR A 125 -9.56 0.59 20.13
C TYR A 125 -10.86 0.35 19.39
N GLN A 126 -11.84 1.20 19.64
CA GLN A 126 -13.11 1.15 18.91
C GLN A 126 -12.89 1.53 17.43
N PRO A 127 -13.40 0.73 16.48
CA PRO A 127 -13.44 1.12 15.07
C PRO A 127 -14.27 2.40 14.90
N VAL A 128 -13.74 3.34 14.12
CA VAL A 128 -14.48 4.56 13.77
C VAL A 128 -15.61 4.18 12.83
N THR A 129 -16.86 4.16 13.29
CA THR A 129 -18.02 3.75 12.48
C THR A 129 -18.44 4.79 11.44
N ARG A 130 -18.18 6.06 11.74
CA ARG A 130 -18.41 7.22 10.86
C ARG A 130 -17.15 8.08 10.86
N PRO A 131 -16.37 8.11 9.77
CA PRO A 131 -15.16 8.92 9.69
C PRO A 131 -15.52 10.40 9.84
N PRO A 132 -14.72 11.21 10.56
CA PRO A 132 -14.90 12.64 10.58
C PRO A 132 -14.71 13.26 9.19
N ALA A 133 -15.29 14.44 8.99
CA ALA A 133 -15.23 15.18 7.73
C ALA A 133 -13.80 15.63 7.37
N SER A 134 -12.84 15.53 8.29
CA SER A 134 -11.43 15.84 8.09
C SER A 134 -10.54 14.75 8.69
N ALA A 135 -9.31 14.61 8.18
CA ALA A 135 -8.30 13.75 8.76
C ALA A 135 -7.94 14.26 10.17
N ALA A 136 -8.53 13.65 11.19
CA ALA A 136 -8.25 13.99 12.58
C ALA A 136 -6.92 13.36 13.03
N ALA A 137 -6.11 14.11 13.78
CA ALA A 137 -4.76 13.69 14.17
C ALA A 137 -4.73 12.43 15.07
N ASN A 138 -5.82 12.16 15.76
CA ASN A 138 -6.03 10.98 16.62
C ASN A 138 -6.58 9.77 15.87
N ILE A 139 -6.88 9.89 14.57
CA ILE A 139 -7.38 8.79 13.75
C ILE A 139 -6.26 8.23 12.90
N CYS A 140 -6.02 6.94 13.06
CA CYS A 140 -5.04 6.22 12.28
C CYS A 140 -5.64 4.93 11.71
N ALA A 141 -5.03 4.44 10.63
CA ALA A 141 -5.39 3.21 9.97
C ALA A 141 -4.67 2.03 10.64
N ALA A 142 -5.42 1.07 11.17
CA ALA A 142 -4.90 -0.17 11.74
C ALA A 142 -5.24 -1.35 10.81
N ARG A 143 -4.28 -2.27 10.64
CA ARG A 143 -4.54 -3.53 9.93
C ARG A 143 -5.30 -4.49 10.84
N THR A 144 -6.34 -5.10 10.31
CA THR A 144 -7.08 -6.17 10.98
C THR A 144 -6.42 -7.51 10.68
N GLN A 145 -6.61 -8.50 11.56
CA GLN A 145 -6.02 -9.83 11.41
C GLN A 145 -6.44 -10.54 10.10
N GLY A 146 -7.54 -10.12 9.46
CA GLY A 146 -8.01 -10.62 8.16
C GLY A 146 -7.46 -9.88 6.93
N GLY A 147 -6.44 -9.04 7.08
CA GLY A 147 -5.82 -8.28 5.98
C GLY A 147 -6.60 -7.02 5.55
N GLY A 148 -7.70 -6.69 6.24
CA GLY A 148 -8.42 -5.43 6.06
C GLY A 148 -7.71 -4.27 6.75
N THR A 149 -8.09 -3.04 6.39
CA THR A 149 -7.67 -1.83 7.10
C THR A 149 -8.89 -1.15 7.69
N THR A 150 -8.85 -0.80 8.97
CA THR A 150 -9.90 -0.06 9.66
C THR A 150 -9.34 1.22 10.25
N LEU A 151 -10.14 2.27 10.30
CA LEU A 151 -9.79 3.48 11.03
C LEU A 151 -10.14 3.27 12.51
N ILE A 152 -9.21 3.62 13.38
CA ILE A 152 -9.40 3.62 14.83
C ILE A 152 -9.15 5.01 15.40
N ASP A 153 -9.81 5.31 16.50
CA ASP A 153 -9.63 6.55 17.25
C ASP A 153 -8.75 6.28 18.49
N LEU A 154 -7.53 6.80 18.50
CA LEU A 154 -6.58 6.62 19.60
C LEU A 154 -7.04 7.28 20.90
N SER A 155 -8.04 8.17 20.87
CA SER A 155 -8.63 8.78 22.07
C SER A 155 -9.70 7.91 22.73
N LYS A 156 -10.12 6.80 22.11
CA LYS A 156 -11.21 5.93 22.58
C LYS A 156 -10.75 4.48 22.74
N PRO A 157 -9.96 4.18 23.79
CA PRO A 157 -9.64 2.81 24.15
C PRO A 157 -10.90 2.06 24.57
N LEU A 158 -10.90 0.75 24.33
CA LEU A 158 -11.90 -0.21 24.82
C LEU A 158 -11.69 -0.51 26.31
#